data_AF-A0A433PI91-F1
#
_entry.id   AF-A0A433PI91-F1
#
_cell.length_a   1.000
_cell.length_b   1.000
_cell.length_c   1.000
_cell.angle_alpha   90.00
_cell.angle_beta   90.00
_cell.angle_gamma   90.00
#
_symmetry.space_group_name_H-M   'P 1'
#
loop_
_entity.id
_entity.type
_entity.pdbx_description
1 polymer ?
#
loop_
_entity_poly.entity_id
_entity_poly.type
_entity_poly.pdbx_seq_one_letter_code
_entity_poly.pdbx_strand_id
1 'polypeptide(L)' 'MAFYTYLTSVTLFSIIVVALYMLFTGSGEEFNVGRVIEETSPYAWALIGMSMCIGLSVVGAAW' A
#
# COMPACT_ATOMS: atom_id res chain seq x y z
N MET A 1 -5.00 7.41 -22.11
CA MET A 1 -4.67 8.51 -21.17
C MET A 1 -5.80 8.76 -20.18
N ALA A 2 -6.99 9.19 -20.64
CA ALA A 2 -8.12 9.55 -19.76
C ALA A 2 -8.56 8.45 -18.77
N PHE A 3 -8.57 7.18 -19.19
CA PHE A 3 -8.93 6.05 -18.31
C PHE A 3 -7.97 5.89 -17.11
N TYR A 4 -6.66 5.96 -17.34
CA TYR A 4 -5.68 5.86 -16.26
C TYR A 4 -5.76 7.04 -15.29
N THR A 5 -5.95 8.26 -15.82
CA THR A 5 -6.15 9.46 -15.00
C THR A 5 -7.42 9.37 -14.16
N TYR A 6 -8.49 8.82 -14.70
CA TYR A 6 -9.73 8.58 -13.96
C TYR A 6 -9.51 7.60 -12.80
N LEU A 7 -8.84 6.47 -13.05
CA LEU A 7 -8.56 5.49 -12.00
C LEU A 7 -7.68 6.05 -10.88
N THR A 8 -6.64 6.82 -11.22
CA THR A 8 -5.77 7.43 -10.20
C THR A 8 -6.50 8.50 -9.40
N SER A 9 -7.32 9.34 -10.04
CA SER A 9 -8.12 10.37 -9.36
C SER A 9 -9.16 9.77 -8.42
N VAL A 10 -9.88 8.72 -8.83
CA VAL A 10 -10.86 8.04 -7.97
C VAL A 10 -10.16 7.38 -6.79
N THR A 11 -9.03 6.72 -7.02
CA THR A 11 -8.25 6.09 -5.93
C THR A 11 -7.78 7.13 -4.92
N LEU A 12 -7.16 8.22 -5.35
CA LEU A 12 -6.72 9.31 -4.46
C LEU A 12 -7.88 9.95 -3.71
N PHE A 13 -8.99 10.22 -4.40
CA PHE A 13 -10.18 10.80 -3.77
C PHE A 13 -10.72 9.88 -2.67
N SER A 14 -10.80 8.58 -2.91
CA SER A 14 -11.26 7.60 -1.91
C SER A 14 -10.36 7.54 -0.68
N ILE A 15 -9.03 7.56 -0.84
CA ILE A 15 -8.07 7.59 0.27
C ILE A 15 -8.27 8.86 1.11
N ILE A 16 -8.40 10.02 0.46
CA ILE A 16 -8.59 11.30 1.12
C ILE A 16 -9.91 11.31 1.91
N VAL A 17 -11.00 10.82 1.32
CA VAL A 17 -12.31 10.73 1.99
C VAL A 17 -12.25 9.84 3.23
N VAL A 18 -11.60 8.66 3.16
CA VAL A 18 -11.45 7.77 4.31
C VAL A 18 -10.57 8.39 5.40
N ALA A 19 -9.48 9.05 5.01
CA ALA A 19 -8.61 9.73 5.97
C ALA A 19 -9.33 10.89 6.68
N LEU A 20 -10.06 11.72 5.95
CA LEU A 20 -10.88 12.81 6.51
C LEU A 20 -12.00 12.27 7.39
N TYR A 21 -12.63 11.17 6.99
CA TYR A 21 -13.65 10.49 7.79
C TYR A 21 -13.07 10.08 9.15
N MET A 22 -11.97 9.31 9.17
CA MET A 22 -11.33 8.86 10.41
C MET A 22 -10.86 10.04 11.29
N LEU A 23 -10.38 11.13 10.69
CA LEU A 23 -9.97 12.33 11.40
C LEU A 23 -11.17 13.03 12.06
N PHE A 24 -12.27 13.22 11.33
CA PHE A 24 -13.45 13.93 11.83
C PHE A 24 -14.31 13.09 12.78
N THR A 25 -14.27 11.76 12.69
CA THR A 25 -14.94 10.86 13.66
C THR A 25 -14.11 10.63 14.92
N GLY A 26 -12.89 11.17 15.01
CA GLY A 26 -12.01 11.02 16.17
C GLY A 26 -11.37 9.63 16.29
N SER A 27 -11.47 8.79 15.26
CA SER A 27 -10.90 7.43 15.19
C SER A 27 -9.56 7.40 14.45
N GLY A 28 -8.86 8.54 14.32
CA GLY A 28 -7.58 8.63 13.62
C GLY A 28 -6.48 7.71 14.18
N GLU A 29 -6.49 7.48 15.50
CA GLU A 29 -5.54 6.59 16.19
C GLU A 29 -5.76 5.10 15.86
N GLU A 30 -6.93 4.72 15.31
CA GLU A 30 -7.16 3.37 14.83
C GLU A 30 -6.32 3.07 13.58
N PHE A 31 -5.98 4.10 12.79
CA PHE A 31 -5.02 4.01 11.70
C PHE A 31 -3.59 4.06 12.23
N ASN A 32 -3.16 2.98 12.89
CA ASN A 32 -1.83 2.87 13.49
C ASN A 32 -0.88 2.04 12.61
N VAL A 33 0.01 2.73 11.89
CA VAL A 33 1.02 2.08 11.03
C VAL A 33 2.04 1.27 11.87
N GLY A 34 2.40 1.73 13.07
CA GLY A 34 3.32 1.01 13.96
C GLY A 34 2.77 -0.35 14.36
N ARG A 35 1.47 -0.38 14.72
CA ARG A 35 0.75 -1.62 15.02
C ARG A 35 0.78 -2.61 13.85
N VAL A 36 0.60 -2.13 12.62
CA VAL A 36 0.68 -3.01 11.44
C VAL A 36 2.07 -3.64 11.31
N ILE A 37 3.13 -2.88 11.57
CA ILE A 37 4.51 -3.40 11.48
C ILE A 37 4.78 -4.42 12.59
N GLU A 38 4.24 -4.19 13.80
CA GLU A 38 4.40 -5.09 14.95
C GLU A 38 3.58 -6.38 14.84
N GLU A 39 2.35 -6.31 14.32
CA GLU A 39 1.45 -7.45 14.20
C GLU A 39 1.72 -8.29 12.93
N THR A 40 2.34 -7.69 11.90
CA THR A 40 2.66 -8.42 10.66
C THR A 40 3.85 -9.36 10.88
N SER A 41 3.68 -10.62 10.50
CA SER A 41 4.75 -11.62 10.67
C SER A 41 6.06 -11.19 9.96
N PRO A 42 7.23 -11.33 10.60
CA PRO A 42 8.52 -11.05 9.97
C PRO A 42 8.76 -11.88 8.69
N TYR A 43 8.19 -13.09 8.63
CA TYR A 43 8.27 -13.97 7.46
C TYR A 43 7.59 -13.38 6.22
N ALA A 44 6.49 -12.64 6.38
CA ALA A 44 5.79 -12.02 5.25
C ALA A 44 6.71 -11.02 4.52
N TRP A 45 7.40 -10.16 5.27
CA TRP A 45 8.36 -9.21 4.74
C TRP A 45 9.56 -9.90 4.07
N ALA A 46 10.11 -10.93 4.72
CA ALA A 46 11.26 -11.67 4.19
C ALA A 46 10.93 -12.40 2.88
N LEU A 47 9.78 -13.09 2.81
CA LEU A 47 9.38 -13.85 1.64
C LEU A 47 9.05 -12.94 0.45
N ILE A 48 8.31 -11.84 0.67
CA ILE A 48 8.04 -10.85 -0.38
C ILE A 48 9.35 -10.26 -0.91
N GLY A 49 10.27 -9.87 -0.01
CA GLY A 49 11.57 -9.32 -0.39
C GLY A 49 12.40 -10.28 -1.24
N MET A 50 12.54 -11.55 -0.83
CA MET A 50 13.26 -12.57 -1.61
C MET A 50 12.61 -12.80 -2.97
N SER A 51 11.29 -12.92 -3.03
CA SER A 51 10.56 -13.14 -4.28
C SER A 51 10.68 -11.97 -5.25
N MET A 52 10.56 -10.72 -4.77
CA MET A 52 10.74 -9.52 -5.59
C MET A 52 12.17 -9.36 -6.07
N CYS A 53 13.17 -9.68 -5.25
CA CYS A 53 14.59 -9.58 -5.63
C CYS A 53 14.90 -10.45 -6.85
N ILE A 54 14.55 -11.73 -6.80
CA ILE A 54 14.79 -12.66 -7.92
C ILE A 54 13.83 -12.38 -9.08
N GLY A 55 12.54 -12.18 -8.79
CA GLY A 55 11.51 -11.97 -9.80
C GLY A 55 11.79 -10.74 -10.67
N LEU A 56 12.10 -9.59 -10.05
CA LEU A 56 12.43 -8.37 -10.79
C LEU A 56 13.78 -8.49 -11.51
N SER A 57 14.75 -9.22 -10.94
CA SER A 57 16.04 -9.48 -11.62
C SER A 57 15.87 -10.26 -12.92
N VAL A 58 15.04 -11.31 -12.93
CA VAL A 58 14.79 -12.12 -14.14
C VAL A 58 13.98 -11.34 -15.17
N VAL A 59 12.95 -10.60 -14.74
CA VAL A 59 12.16 -9.73 -15.64
C VAL A 59 13.07 -8.69 -16.31
N GLY A 60 13.97 -8.07 -15.55
CA GLY A 60 14.94 -7.11 -16.10
C GLY A 60 15.97 -7.76 -17.03
N ALA A 61 16.39 -8.99 -16.76
CA ALA A 61 17.31 -9.72 -17.63
C ALA A 61 16.66 -10.20 -18.95
N ALA A 62 15.34 -10.36 -18.98
CA ALA A 62 14.58 -10.82 -20.14
C ALA A 62 14.08 -9.68 -21.05
N TRP A 63 14.17 -8.44 -20.60
CA TRP A 63 13.80 -7.23 -21.34
C TRP A 63 14.98 -6.68 -22.14
#